data_AF-A0A934G906-F1
#
_entry.id   AF-A0A934G906-F1
#
_cell.length_a   1.000
_cell.length_b   1.000
_cell.length_c   1.000
_cell.angle_alpha   90.00
_cell.angle_beta   90.00
_cell.angle_gamma   90.00
#
_symmetry.space_group_name_H-M   'P 1'
#
loop_
_entity.id
_entity.type
_entity.pdbx_description
1 polymer ?
#
loop_
_entity_poly.entity_id
_entity_poly.type
_entity_poly.pdbx_seq_one_letter_code
_entity_poly.pdbx_strand_id
1 'polypeptide(L)'
;MNMEQRIQIRDLDVYAVADKGNEELKSGSTELPQAALELLVLLDGKTSMAEIAQRTKVLTPEEIRQTAQMLAQGGYIKPATPEQELNLDFSYFFADQPAAEPSAQAAEQARGEAESGTAALKLNGYYVSIARKSARKIQPASGSGYSVLIVEDDPELQRALKFLLTMEKFVPRLASNRNEILEALRTLPLPDLALLAVGRPDTNGFDVLARLRQHPQLKSIPVIMLTGQARREDVMRGLAGGADGYITKPFDRDVLLTGIRAVLGLG
;
A
#
# COMPACT_ATOMS: atom_id res chain seq x y z
N MET A 1 17.69 -22.39 23.06
CA MET A 1 17.30 -21.10 23.67
C MET A 1 16.33 -20.45 22.70
N ASN A 2 15.02 -20.69 22.86
CA ASN A 2 14.01 -20.10 22.00
C ASN A 2 13.87 -18.63 22.39
N MET A 3 14.34 -17.73 21.53
CA MET A 3 13.86 -16.35 21.54
C MET A 3 12.40 -16.41 21.15
N GLU A 4 11.48 -16.32 22.12
CA GLU A 4 10.11 -15.93 21.85
C GLU A 4 10.16 -14.63 21.04
N GLN A 5 9.85 -14.74 19.74
CA GLN A 5 9.72 -13.55 18.90
C GLN A 5 8.59 -12.72 19.50
N ARG A 6 8.95 -11.62 20.18
CA ARG A 6 7.96 -10.68 20.72
C ARG A 6 7.14 -10.15 19.54
N ILE A 7 5.88 -10.56 19.46
CA ILE A 7 4.92 -10.03 18.48
C ILE A 7 4.85 -8.51 18.70
N GLN A 8 5.34 -7.74 17.73
CA GLN A 8 5.30 -6.28 17.79
C GLN A 8 4.04 -5.79 17.06
N ILE A 9 3.16 -5.12 17.79
CA ILE A 9 1.95 -4.49 17.23
C ILE A 9 2.30 -3.09 16.73
N ARG A 10 2.01 -2.81 15.47
CA ARG A 10 2.22 -1.52 14.81
C ARG A 10 0.88 -0.83 14.59
N ASP A 11 0.94 0.49 14.50
CA ASP A 11 -0.23 1.36 14.28
C ASP A 11 -1.02 1.02 13.01
N LEU A 12 -0.33 0.54 11.96
CA LEU A 12 -0.96 0.11 10.71
C LEU A 12 -1.45 -1.33 10.72
N ASP A 13 -1.14 -2.13 11.75
CA ASP A 13 -1.56 -3.53 11.70
C ASP A 13 -3.10 -3.61 11.78
N VAL A 14 -3.66 -4.61 11.12
CA VAL A 14 -5.09 -4.93 11.17
C VAL A 14 -5.20 -6.35 11.69
N TYR A 15 -6.06 -6.56 12.68
CA TYR A 15 -6.28 -7.85 13.30
C TYR A 15 -7.74 -8.26 13.16
N ALA A 16 -7.96 -9.56 13.00
CA ALA A 16 -9.26 -10.20 13.07
C ALA A 16 -9.33 -11.06 14.34
N VAL A 17 -10.53 -11.21 14.89
CA VAL A 17 -10.77 -12.14 16.00
C VAL A 17 -10.54 -13.57 15.51
N ALA A 18 -9.68 -14.32 16.20
CA ALA A 18 -9.45 -15.73 15.90
C ALA A 18 -10.58 -16.59 16.48
N ASP A 19 -10.64 -17.88 16.12
CA ASP A 19 -11.68 -18.79 16.60
C ASP A 19 -11.77 -18.82 18.12
N LYS A 20 -10.62 -18.87 18.81
CA LYS A 20 -10.54 -18.78 20.27
C LYS A 20 -11.12 -17.48 20.83
N GLY A 21 -10.86 -16.34 20.18
CA GLY A 21 -11.46 -15.05 20.58
C GLY A 21 -12.97 -15.01 20.38
N ASN A 22 -13.47 -15.64 19.32
CA ASN A 22 -14.91 -15.74 19.06
C ASN A 22 -15.60 -16.67 20.07
N GLU A 23 -14.94 -17.75 20.51
CA GLU A 23 -15.41 -18.61 21.60
C GLU A 23 -15.47 -17.83 22.92
N GLU A 24 -14.42 -17.06 23.23
CA GLU A 24 -14.34 -16.22 24.42
C GLU A 24 -15.50 -15.21 24.49
N LEU A 25 -15.80 -14.50 23.40
CA LEU A 25 -16.90 -13.54 23.32
C LEU A 25 -18.30 -14.17 23.48
N LYS A 26 -18.42 -15.49 23.28
CA LYS A 26 -19.69 -16.25 23.44
C LYS A 26 -19.79 -16.92 24.81
N SER A 27 -18.71 -16.90 25.60
CA SER A 27 -18.67 -17.54 26.92
C SER A 27 -19.52 -16.79 27.95
N GLY A 28 -20.06 -17.53 28.93
CA GLY A 28 -20.78 -16.96 30.07
C GLY A 28 -19.87 -16.41 31.18
N SER A 29 -18.55 -16.62 31.08
CA SER A 29 -17.54 -16.14 32.02
C SER A 29 -16.19 -15.98 31.31
N THR A 30 -15.36 -15.02 31.76
CA THR A 30 -14.07 -14.72 31.14
C THR A 30 -13.02 -14.37 32.19
N GLU A 31 -11.78 -14.75 31.93
CA GLU A 31 -10.60 -14.33 32.69
C GLU A 31 -9.86 -13.16 32.03
N LEU A 32 -10.33 -12.72 30.85
CA LEU A 32 -9.71 -11.60 30.15
C LEU A 32 -10.04 -10.27 30.86
N PRO A 33 -9.06 -9.34 30.93
CA PRO A 33 -9.32 -7.98 31.37
C PRO A 33 -10.40 -7.30 30.51
N GLN A 34 -11.13 -6.35 31.09
CA GLN A 34 -12.18 -5.61 30.37
C GLN A 34 -11.66 -4.97 29.06
N ALA A 35 -10.46 -4.37 29.10
CA ALA A 35 -9.82 -3.79 27.91
C ALA A 35 -9.64 -4.79 26.77
N ALA A 36 -9.37 -6.06 27.09
CA ALA A 36 -9.23 -7.12 26.09
C ALA A 36 -10.56 -7.49 25.45
N LEU A 37 -11.64 -7.56 26.23
CA LEU A 37 -12.99 -7.80 25.71
C LEU A 37 -13.45 -6.65 24.82
N GLU A 38 -13.22 -5.41 25.26
CA GLU A 38 -13.54 -4.22 24.48
C GLU A 38 -12.77 -4.18 23.16
N LEU A 39 -11.47 -4.47 23.18
CA LEU A 39 -10.68 -4.53 21.96
C LEU A 39 -11.16 -5.66 21.03
N LEU A 40 -11.47 -6.85 21.56
CA LEU A 40 -12.02 -7.95 20.76
C LEU A 40 -13.32 -7.56 20.03
N VAL A 41 -14.19 -6.76 20.66
CA VAL A 41 -15.43 -6.26 20.04
C VAL A 41 -15.16 -5.20 18.96
N LEU A 42 -14.06 -4.45 19.08
CA LEU A 42 -13.69 -3.40 18.11
C LEU A 42 -12.96 -3.96 16.87
N LEU A 43 -12.41 -5.17 16.93
CA LEU A 43 -11.69 -5.78 15.82
C LEU A 43 -12.65 -6.33 14.77
N ASP A 44 -12.69 -5.69 13.61
CA ASP A 44 -13.54 -6.04 12.47
C ASP A 44 -12.76 -6.65 11.29
N GLY A 45 -11.46 -6.91 11.47
CA GLY A 45 -10.57 -7.42 10.42
C GLY A 45 -10.22 -6.40 9.33
N LYS A 46 -10.62 -5.12 9.47
CA LYS A 46 -10.52 -4.10 8.42
C LYS A 46 -9.89 -2.81 8.92
N THR A 47 -10.24 -2.40 10.13
CA THR A 47 -9.81 -1.15 10.76
C THR A 47 -8.43 -1.33 11.40
N SER A 48 -7.50 -0.41 11.13
CA SER A 48 -6.15 -0.44 11.70
C SER A 48 -6.16 -0.17 13.21
N MET A 49 -5.10 -0.58 13.92
CA MET A 49 -4.93 -0.27 15.34
C MET A 49 -5.00 1.24 15.63
N ALA A 50 -4.40 2.06 14.76
CA ALA A 50 -4.45 3.51 14.90
C ALA A 50 -5.84 4.09 14.67
N GLU A 51 -6.61 3.55 13.73
CA GLU A 51 -7.96 4.03 13.47
C GLU A 51 -8.93 3.59 14.58
N ILE A 52 -8.78 2.38 15.11
CA ILE A 52 -9.49 1.94 16.33
C ILE A 52 -9.21 2.92 17.47
N ALA A 53 -7.93 3.29 17.68
CA ALA A 53 -7.53 4.22 18.73
C ALA A 53 -8.12 5.63 18.57
N GLN A 54 -8.44 6.06 17.35
CA GLN A 54 -9.11 7.35 17.10
C GLN A 54 -10.62 7.30 17.34
N ARG A 55 -11.24 6.13 17.15
CA ARG A 55 -12.69 5.94 17.26
C ARG A 55 -13.15 5.67 18.70
N THR A 56 -12.31 5.01 19.50
CA THR A 56 -12.62 4.75 20.91
C THR A 56 -12.16 5.90 21.81
N LYS A 57 -12.96 6.20 22.84
CA LYS A 57 -12.58 7.09 23.94
C LYS A 57 -12.13 6.32 25.19
N VAL A 58 -12.22 5.00 25.15
CA VAL A 58 -12.09 4.14 26.33
C VAL A 58 -10.66 3.65 26.51
N LEU A 59 -9.95 3.35 25.42
CA LEU A 59 -8.58 2.86 25.45
C LEU A 59 -7.63 3.88 24.80
N THR A 60 -6.51 4.13 25.46
CA THR A 60 -5.40 4.90 24.87
C THR A 60 -4.69 4.10 23.78
N PRO A 61 -3.96 4.76 22.84
CA PRO A 61 -3.20 4.05 21.82
C PRO A 61 -2.17 3.04 22.39
N GLU A 62 -1.60 3.33 23.56
CA GLU A 62 -0.64 2.44 24.22
C GLU A 62 -1.32 1.22 24.83
N GLU A 63 -2.45 1.41 25.50
CA GLU A 63 -3.26 0.30 26.05
C GLU A 63 -3.75 -0.62 24.93
N ILE A 64 -4.16 -0.07 23.78
CA ILE A 64 -4.57 -0.85 22.61
C ILE A 64 -3.42 -1.74 22.13
N ARG A 65 -2.20 -1.19 21.98
CA ARG A 65 -1.03 -1.97 21.54
C ARG A 65 -0.68 -3.08 22.52
N GLN A 66 -0.64 -2.78 23.82
CA GLN A 66 -0.32 -3.77 24.86
C GLN A 66 -1.38 -4.87 24.93
N THR A 67 -2.66 -4.50 24.87
CA THR A 67 -3.78 -5.44 24.90
C THR A 67 -3.78 -6.33 23.66
N ALA A 68 -3.55 -5.76 22.48
CA ALA A 68 -3.44 -6.52 21.24
C ALA A 68 -2.26 -7.49 21.26
N GLN A 69 -1.12 -7.06 21.81
CA GLN A 69 0.06 -7.93 21.93
C GLN A 69 -0.27 -9.14 22.82
N MET A 70 -0.92 -8.92 23.95
CA MET A 70 -1.39 -9.99 24.84
C MET A 70 -2.39 -10.92 24.13
N LEU A 71 -3.39 -10.37 23.45
CA LEU A 71 -4.39 -11.15 22.71
C LEU A 71 -3.76 -11.99 21.59
N ALA A 72 -2.80 -11.43 20.86
CA ALA A 72 -2.09 -12.11 19.78
C ALA A 72 -1.23 -13.26 20.31
N GLN A 73 -0.50 -13.03 21.41
CA GLN A 73 0.27 -14.08 22.09
C GLN A 73 -0.64 -15.19 22.63
N GLY A 74 -1.82 -14.83 23.14
CA GLY A 74 -2.82 -15.76 23.63
C GLY A 74 -3.62 -16.49 22.54
N GLY A 75 -3.41 -16.17 21.26
CA GLY A 75 -4.11 -16.75 20.12
C GLY A 75 -5.57 -16.31 19.97
N TYR A 76 -5.98 -15.23 20.65
CA TYR A 76 -7.34 -14.69 20.56
C TYR A 76 -7.56 -13.83 19.31
N ILE A 77 -6.49 -13.29 18.74
CA ILE A 77 -6.52 -12.50 17.50
C ILE A 77 -5.42 -12.98 16.55
N LYS A 78 -5.63 -12.75 15.26
CA LYS A 78 -4.67 -13.08 14.18
C LYS A 78 -4.53 -11.89 13.23
N PRO A 79 -3.37 -11.69 12.58
CA PRO A 79 -3.24 -10.68 11.53
C PRO A 79 -4.33 -10.88 10.47
N ALA A 80 -5.06 -9.82 10.15
CA ALA A 80 -6.07 -9.86 9.12
C ALA A 80 -5.39 -9.91 7.75
N THR A 81 -5.85 -10.81 6.90
CA THR A 81 -5.44 -10.87 5.50
C THR A 81 -6.62 -10.48 4.61
N PRO A 82 -6.39 -9.72 3.52
CA PRO A 82 -7.43 -9.38 2.56
C PRO A 82 -8.10 -10.60 1.93
N GLU A 83 -7.40 -11.73 1.82
CA GLU A 83 -7.92 -12.95 1.21
C GLU A 83 -9.13 -13.49 1.99
N GLN A 84 -9.10 -13.38 3.33
CA GLN A 84 -10.17 -13.86 4.21
C GLN A 84 -11.28 -12.82 4.41
N GLU A 85 -10.93 -11.53 4.53
CA GLU A 85 -11.87 -10.47 4.94
C GLU A 85 -12.42 -9.62 3.79
N LEU A 86 -11.66 -9.51 2.70
CA LEU A 86 -12.01 -8.71 1.53
C LEU A 86 -12.34 -9.57 0.32
N ASN A 87 -12.29 -10.90 0.44
CA ASN A 87 -12.47 -11.85 -0.67
C ASN A 87 -11.52 -11.54 -1.84
N LEU A 88 -10.26 -11.19 -1.53
CA LEU A 88 -9.25 -10.95 -2.55
C LEU A 88 -8.69 -12.26 -3.07
N ASP A 89 -8.78 -12.46 -4.39
CA ASP A 89 -8.10 -13.56 -5.07
C ASP A 89 -6.79 -13.08 -5.69
N PHE A 90 -5.68 -13.36 -5.01
CA PHE A 90 -4.34 -13.06 -5.50
C PHE A 90 -3.75 -14.15 -6.40
N SER A 91 -4.45 -15.27 -6.62
CA SER A 91 -3.95 -16.36 -7.48
C SER A 91 -3.67 -15.90 -8.91
N TYR A 92 -4.43 -14.90 -9.38
CA TYR A 92 -4.31 -14.33 -10.71
C TYR A 92 -3.19 -13.29 -10.85
N PHE A 93 -2.67 -12.75 -9.74
CA PHE A 93 -1.81 -11.55 -9.77
C PHE A 93 -0.44 -11.83 -10.42
N PHE A 94 0.13 -13.02 -10.25
CA PHE A 94 1.35 -13.45 -10.95
C PHE A 94 1.18 -14.76 -11.71
N ALA A 95 -0.04 -15.08 -12.16
CA ALA A 95 -0.27 -16.20 -13.06
C ALA A 95 0.53 -16.02 -14.37
N ASP A 96 0.95 -17.11 -15.01
CA ASP A 96 1.74 -17.13 -16.26
C ASP A 96 1.01 -16.51 -17.47
N GLN A 97 -0.22 -16.05 -17.29
CA GLN A 97 -0.95 -15.29 -18.30
C GLN A 97 -0.37 -13.88 -18.40
N PRO A 98 -0.18 -13.34 -19.62
CA PRO A 98 0.26 -11.96 -19.79
C PRO A 98 -0.76 -11.00 -19.14
N ALA A 99 -0.26 -9.91 -18.54
CA ALA A 99 -1.14 -8.86 -18.04
C ALA A 99 -1.93 -8.25 -19.22
N ALA A 100 -3.19 -7.84 -18.99
CA ALA A 100 -4.00 -7.32 -20.09
C ALA A 100 -3.44 -6.00 -20.59
N GLU A 101 -3.50 -5.82 -21.90
CA GLU A 101 -3.14 -4.56 -22.53
C GLU A 101 -4.20 -3.48 -22.27
N PRO A 102 -3.80 -2.19 -22.29
CA PRO A 102 -4.72 -1.08 -22.26
C PRO A 102 -5.76 -1.12 -23.39
N SER A 103 -6.96 -0.59 -23.15
CA SER A 103 -7.96 -0.44 -24.22
C SER A 103 -7.48 0.53 -25.30
N ALA A 104 -7.98 0.38 -26.53
CA ALA A 104 -7.65 1.25 -27.65
C ALA A 104 -7.90 2.75 -27.33
N GLN A 105 -9.01 3.04 -26.65
CA GLN A 105 -9.35 4.40 -26.22
C GLN A 105 -8.35 4.94 -25.19
N ALA A 106 -7.92 4.12 -24.22
CA ALA A 106 -6.92 4.52 -23.23
C ALA A 106 -5.55 4.76 -23.88
N ALA A 107 -5.18 3.94 -24.88
CA ALA A 107 -3.96 4.12 -25.64
C ALA A 107 -3.97 5.42 -26.47
N GLU A 108 -5.11 5.77 -27.08
CA GLU A 108 -5.25 7.00 -27.86
C GLU A 108 -5.17 8.26 -26.98
N GLN A 109 -5.85 8.27 -25.83
CA GLN A 109 -5.75 9.36 -24.86
C GLN A 109 -4.31 9.52 -24.34
N ALA A 110 -3.65 8.40 -24.01
CA ALA A 110 -2.26 8.41 -23.54
C ALA A 110 -1.28 8.93 -24.59
N ARG A 111 -1.53 8.72 -25.89
CA ARG A 111 -0.67 9.25 -26.97
C ARG A 111 -0.63 10.78 -26.98
N GLY A 112 -1.77 11.43 -26.78
CA GLY A 112 -1.88 12.89 -26.70
C GLY A 112 -1.20 13.44 -25.44
N GLU A 113 -1.39 12.76 -24.30
CA GLU A 113 -0.84 13.18 -23.01
C GLU A 113 0.68 12.95 -22.90
N ALA A 114 1.20 11.90 -23.55
CA ALA A 114 2.60 11.53 -23.41
C ALA A 114 3.60 12.52 -24.02
N GLU A 115 3.20 13.37 -24.97
CA GLU A 115 4.08 14.45 -25.47
C GLU A 115 4.38 15.43 -24.35
N SER A 116 3.34 15.96 -23.73
CA SER A 116 3.44 16.86 -22.58
C SER A 116 4.11 16.16 -21.40
N GLY A 117 3.77 14.89 -21.14
CA GLY A 117 4.38 14.10 -20.08
C GLY A 117 5.88 13.90 -20.27
N THR A 118 6.31 13.56 -21.49
CA THR A 118 7.74 13.39 -21.80
C THR A 118 8.50 14.71 -21.70
N ALA A 119 7.92 15.81 -22.19
CA ALA A 119 8.52 17.13 -22.08
C ALA A 119 8.67 17.57 -20.61
N ALA A 120 7.63 17.38 -19.79
CA ALA A 120 7.65 17.67 -18.37
C ALA A 120 8.67 16.83 -17.61
N LEU A 121 8.78 15.52 -17.90
CA LEU A 121 9.79 14.65 -17.30
C LEU A 121 11.21 15.10 -17.63
N LYS A 122 11.47 15.52 -18.88
CA LYS A 122 12.79 16.03 -19.28
C LYS A 122 13.13 17.36 -18.63
N LEU A 123 12.14 18.22 -18.39
CA LEU A 123 12.35 19.56 -17.83
C LEU A 123 12.43 19.54 -16.29
N ASN A 124 11.53 18.78 -15.65
CA ASN A 124 11.27 18.87 -14.21
C ASN A 124 11.61 17.58 -13.46
N GLY A 125 11.92 16.47 -14.15
CA GLY A 125 12.17 15.17 -13.53
C GLY A 125 10.92 14.40 -13.05
N TYR A 126 9.73 15.02 -13.13
CA TYR A 126 8.46 14.37 -12.83
C TYR A 126 7.32 14.83 -13.74
N TYR A 127 6.28 14.02 -13.77
CA TYR A 127 5.01 14.30 -14.41
C TYR A 127 3.88 13.67 -13.60
N VAL A 128 2.80 14.41 -13.37
CA VAL A 128 1.56 13.87 -12.79
C VAL A 128 0.45 14.17 -13.78
N SER A 129 -0.31 13.13 -14.14
CA SER A 129 -1.45 13.30 -15.04
C SER A 129 -2.46 14.24 -14.38
N ILE A 130 -2.76 15.37 -15.02
CA ILE A 130 -3.71 16.35 -14.48
C ILE A 130 -5.11 15.72 -14.36
N ALA A 131 -5.48 14.86 -15.32
CA ALA A 131 -6.74 14.14 -15.31
C ALA A 131 -6.85 13.11 -14.16
N ARG A 132 -5.72 12.72 -13.56
CA ARG A 132 -5.66 11.77 -12.44
C ARG A 132 -5.07 12.38 -11.15
N LYS A 133 -4.81 13.68 -11.14
CA LYS A 133 -4.50 14.41 -9.91
C LYS A 133 -5.74 14.31 -9.01
N SER A 134 -5.59 13.76 -7.82
CA SER A 134 -6.73 13.60 -6.94
C SER A 134 -7.30 14.99 -6.57
N ALA A 135 -8.52 15.27 -7.04
CA ALA A 135 -9.23 16.51 -6.73
C ALA A 135 -9.65 16.60 -5.26
N ARG A 136 -9.57 15.48 -4.53
CA ARG A 136 -9.84 15.39 -3.09
C ARG A 136 -8.65 14.74 -2.39
N LYS A 137 -8.34 15.21 -1.20
CA LYS A 137 -7.35 14.57 -0.33
C LYS A 137 -7.77 13.13 -0.07
N ILE A 138 -6.94 12.17 -0.48
CA ILE A 138 -7.11 10.75 -0.13
C ILE A 138 -6.89 10.67 1.38
N GLN A 139 -7.76 9.97 2.12
CA GLN A 139 -7.51 9.74 3.54
C GLN A 139 -6.57 8.54 3.70
N PRO A 140 -5.62 8.58 4.63
CA PRO A 140 -4.75 7.43 4.87
C PRO A 140 -5.62 6.26 5.32
N ALA A 141 -5.47 5.10 4.68
CA ALA A 141 -6.25 3.89 4.95
C ALA A 141 -6.09 3.37 6.39
N SER A 142 -5.08 3.86 7.10
CA SER A 142 -4.80 3.55 8.50
C SER A 142 -5.26 4.61 9.50
N GLY A 143 -5.75 5.75 9.05
CA GLY A 143 -6.09 6.89 9.90
C GLY A 143 -4.92 7.72 10.44
N SER A 144 -3.67 7.24 10.45
CA SER A 144 -2.54 7.96 11.09
C SER A 144 -1.30 8.19 10.20
N GLY A 145 -1.22 7.56 9.03
CA GLY A 145 -0.11 7.79 8.08
C GLY A 145 -0.34 7.14 6.72
N TYR A 146 0.20 7.77 5.66
CA TYR A 146 0.10 7.24 4.30
C TYR A 146 1.16 6.17 4.07
N SER A 147 0.71 4.97 3.80
CA SER A 147 1.54 3.83 3.47
C SER A 147 1.86 3.80 1.98
N VAL A 148 3.15 3.66 1.65
CA VAL A 148 3.65 3.71 0.28
C VAL A 148 4.31 2.38 -0.06
N LEU A 149 3.72 1.61 -0.99
CA LEU A 149 4.35 0.42 -1.54
C LEU A 149 5.48 0.84 -2.49
N ILE A 150 6.67 0.31 -2.30
CA ILE A 150 7.85 0.59 -3.12
C ILE A 150 8.30 -0.71 -3.76
N VAL A 151 8.10 -0.82 -5.06
CA VAL A 151 8.56 -1.95 -5.87
C VAL A 151 9.86 -1.53 -6.55
N GLU A 152 10.97 -1.88 -5.92
CA GLU A 152 12.34 -1.58 -6.34
C GLU A 152 13.26 -2.69 -5.81
N ASP A 153 14.14 -3.19 -6.66
CA ASP A 153 15.07 -4.28 -6.39
C ASP A 153 16.54 -3.83 -6.39
N ASP A 154 16.82 -2.55 -6.66
CA ASP A 154 18.05 -1.92 -6.20
C ASP A 154 17.99 -1.68 -4.68
N PRO A 155 18.77 -2.41 -3.86
CA PRO A 155 18.71 -2.32 -2.41
C PRO A 155 19.22 -0.96 -1.88
N GLU A 156 20.07 -0.25 -2.61
CA GLU A 156 20.56 1.07 -2.20
C GLU A 156 19.47 2.12 -2.40
N LEU A 157 18.85 2.12 -3.57
CA LEU A 157 17.73 3.03 -3.86
C LEU A 157 16.53 2.73 -2.96
N GLN A 158 16.21 1.46 -2.74
CA GLN A 158 15.13 1.04 -1.84
C GLN A 158 15.38 1.52 -0.39
N ARG A 159 16.62 1.44 0.10
CA ARG A 159 17.01 1.94 1.43
C ARG A 159 16.92 3.47 1.51
N ALA A 160 17.38 4.17 0.47
CA ALA A 160 17.30 5.62 0.39
C ALA A 160 15.83 6.11 0.39
N LEU A 161 14.98 5.46 -0.41
CA LEU A 161 13.54 5.73 -0.46
C LEU A 161 12.87 5.46 0.90
N LYS A 162 13.17 4.33 1.55
CA LYS A 162 12.66 4.03 2.90
C LYS A 162 13.02 5.14 3.88
N PHE A 163 14.29 5.52 3.92
CA PHE A 163 14.78 6.56 4.84
C PHE A 163 14.06 7.90 4.59
N LEU A 164 14.03 8.34 3.33
CA LEU A 164 13.41 9.59 2.93
C LEU A 164 11.91 9.63 3.28
N LEU A 165 11.16 8.60 2.91
CA LEU A 165 9.71 8.56 3.15
C LEU A 165 9.38 8.48 4.64
N THR A 166 10.18 7.74 5.42
CA THR A 166 10.01 7.68 6.88
C THR A 166 10.23 9.05 7.54
N MET A 167 11.27 9.79 7.11
CA MET A 167 11.53 11.17 7.57
C MET A 167 10.34 12.10 7.30
N GLU A 168 9.69 11.91 6.16
CA GLU A 168 8.50 12.65 5.72
C GLU A 168 7.17 12.11 6.29
N LYS A 169 7.23 11.22 7.29
CA LYS A 169 6.07 10.64 7.98
C LYS A 169 5.17 9.76 7.11
N PHE A 170 5.66 9.31 5.96
CA PHE A 170 5.06 8.20 5.22
C PHE A 170 5.50 6.86 5.84
N VAL A 171 4.74 5.80 5.55
CA VAL A 171 5.04 4.44 6.00
C VAL A 171 5.44 3.57 4.81
N PRO A 172 6.73 3.41 4.51
CA PRO A 172 7.19 2.64 3.36
C PRO A 172 6.99 1.13 3.56
N ARG A 173 6.43 0.47 2.54
CA ARG A 173 6.36 -1.00 2.42
C ARG A 173 7.25 -1.41 1.26
N LEU A 174 8.31 -2.16 1.54
CA LEU A 174 9.31 -2.50 0.55
C LEU A 174 8.98 -3.83 -0.11
N ALA A 175 9.18 -3.90 -1.43
CA ALA A 175 9.10 -5.14 -2.18
C ALA A 175 10.11 -5.15 -3.34
N SER A 176 10.86 -6.23 -3.45
CA SER A 176 11.96 -6.41 -4.41
C SER A 176 11.65 -7.51 -5.42
N ASN A 177 10.67 -8.35 -5.14
CA ASN A 177 10.30 -9.50 -5.96
C ASN A 177 8.78 -9.77 -5.88
N ARG A 178 8.30 -10.71 -6.71
CA ARG A 178 6.87 -11.06 -6.81
C ARG A 178 6.26 -11.47 -5.47
N ASN A 179 6.99 -12.26 -4.67
CA ASN A 179 6.50 -12.74 -3.38
C ASN A 179 6.33 -11.58 -2.39
N GLU A 180 7.31 -10.68 -2.32
CA GLU A 180 7.24 -9.49 -1.46
C GLU A 180 6.14 -8.51 -1.91
N ILE A 181 5.90 -8.37 -3.22
CA ILE A 181 4.79 -7.57 -3.74
C ILE A 181 3.46 -8.16 -3.26
N LEU A 182 3.27 -9.47 -3.40
CA LEU A 182 2.06 -10.13 -2.91
C LEU A 182 1.90 -9.97 -1.40
N GLU A 183 2.96 -10.18 -0.62
CA GLU A 183 2.95 -10.04 0.83
C GLU A 183 2.54 -8.62 1.24
N ALA A 184 3.10 -7.60 0.59
CA ALA A 184 2.79 -6.20 0.88
C ALA A 184 1.34 -5.83 0.53
N LEU A 185 0.78 -6.41 -0.55
CA LEU A 185 -0.62 -6.22 -0.95
C LEU A 185 -1.60 -7.07 -0.12
N ARG A 186 -1.13 -8.18 0.45
CA ARG A 186 -1.84 -9.04 1.41
C ARG A 186 -1.81 -8.51 2.84
N THR A 187 -1.11 -7.42 3.11
CA THR A 187 -1.07 -6.83 4.43
C THR A 187 -2.07 -5.69 4.49
N LEU A 188 -3.05 -5.79 5.40
CA LEU A 188 -3.99 -4.70 5.65
C LEU A 188 -3.41 -3.62 6.59
N PRO A 189 -3.84 -2.36 6.45
CA PRO A 189 -4.73 -1.84 5.40
C PRO A 189 -4.02 -1.86 4.03
N LEU A 190 -4.73 -1.74 2.91
CA LEU A 190 -4.07 -1.66 1.60
C LEU A 190 -3.14 -0.43 1.50
N PRO A 191 -2.10 -0.46 0.63
CA PRO A 191 -1.24 0.71 0.40
C PRO A 191 -2.04 1.91 -0.12
N ASP A 192 -1.68 3.11 0.34
CA ASP A 192 -2.30 4.37 -0.09
C ASP A 192 -1.77 4.86 -1.44
N LEU A 193 -0.57 4.41 -1.81
CA LEU A 193 0.10 4.72 -3.08
C LEU A 193 1.14 3.63 -3.39
N ALA A 194 1.40 3.38 -4.66
CA ALA A 194 2.49 2.51 -5.12
C ALA A 194 3.50 3.26 -6.00
N LEU A 195 4.78 3.07 -5.70
CA LEU A 195 5.92 3.46 -6.53
C LEU A 195 6.44 2.21 -7.25
N LEU A 196 6.36 2.18 -8.58
CA LEU A 196 6.71 1.00 -9.38
C LEU A 196 7.91 1.25 -10.28
N ALA A 197 9.02 0.55 -10.07
CA ALA A 197 10.18 0.62 -10.95
C ALA A 197 9.90 0.00 -12.34
N VAL A 198 10.28 0.72 -13.39
CA VAL A 198 10.22 0.24 -14.78
C VAL A 198 11.55 -0.36 -15.20
N GLY A 199 11.50 -1.40 -16.05
CA GLY A 199 12.67 -1.95 -16.74
C GLY A 199 13.37 -3.09 -16.00
N ARG A 200 12.72 -3.72 -15.02
CA ARG A 200 13.27 -4.88 -14.29
C ARG A 200 12.88 -6.21 -14.95
N PRO A 201 13.76 -7.22 -15.00
CA PRO A 201 13.48 -8.54 -15.60
C PRO A 201 12.41 -9.35 -14.85
N ASP A 202 12.44 -9.36 -13.51
CA ASP A 202 11.59 -10.25 -12.70
C ASP A 202 10.23 -9.62 -12.35
N THR A 203 10.22 -8.29 -12.17
CA THR A 203 9.08 -7.48 -11.71
C THR A 203 8.94 -6.23 -12.56
N ASN A 204 8.49 -6.39 -13.80
CA ASN A 204 8.22 -5.24 -14.66
C ASN A 204 7.07 -4.40 -14.06
N GLY A 205 7.34 -3.16 -13.67
CA GLY A 205 6.35 -2.26 -13.08
C GLY A 205 5.09 -2.07 -13.95
N PHE A 206 5.20 -2.21 -15.27
CA PHE A 206 4.02 -2.18 -16.15
C PHE A 206 3.06 -3.35 -15.92
N ASP A 207 3.60 -4.53 -15.66
CA ASP A 207 2.79 -5.72 -15.41
C ASP A 207 2.12 -5.62 -14.03
N VAL A 208 2.87 -5.14 -13.02
CA VAL A 208 2.32 -4.86 -11.69
C VAL A 208 1.19 -3.82 -11.77
N LEU A 209 1.39 -2.73 -12.51
CA LEU A 209 0.35 -1.71 -12.76
C LEU A 209 -0.92 -2.33 -13.36
N ALA A 210 -0.77 -3.12 -14.43
CA ALA A 210 -1.90 -3.75 -15.10
C ALA A 210 -2.66 -4.70 -14.16
N ARG A 211 -1.96 -5.47 -13.33
CA ARG A 211 -2.57 -6.36 -12.32
C ARG A 211 -3.31 -5.59 -11.23
N LEU A 212 -2.74 -4.48 -10.74
CA LEU A 212 -3.43 -3.60 -9.80
C LEU A 212 -4.75 -3.08 -10.40
N ARG A 213 -4.73 -2.64 -11.68
CA ARG A 213 -5.92 -2.10 -12.36
C ARG A 213 -6.98 -3.14 -12.68
N GLN A 214 -6.60 -4.40 -12.91
CA GLN A 214 -7.56 -5.50 -13.08
C GLN A 214 -8.24 -5.90 -11.77
N HIS A 215 -7.57 -5.71 -10.65
CA HIS A 215 -8.05 -6.22 -9.38
C HIS A 215 -9.08 -5.24 -8.74
N PRO A 216 -10.33 -5.68 -8.43
CA PRO A 216 -11.44 -4.80 -8.06
C PRO A 216 -11.16 -3.84 -6.90
N GLN A 217 -10.34 -4.26 -5.93
CA GLN A 217 -10.02 -3.46 -4.74
C GLN A 217 -8.66 -2.76 -4.79
N LEU A 218 -7.79 -3.11 -5.74
CA LEU A 218 -6.47 -2.49 -5.90
C LEU A 218 -6.47 -1.44 -7.00
N LYS A 219 -7.47 -1.47 -7.90
CA LYS A 219 -7.56 -0.59 -9.07
C LYS A 219 -7.56 0.89 -8.74
N SER A 220 -7.98 1.26 -7.53
CA SER A 220 -8.02 2.64 -7.04
C SER A 220 -6.73 3.09 -6.36
N ILE A 221 -5.78 2.19 -6.09
CA ILE A 221 -4.48 2.58 -5.53
C ILE A 221 -3.77 3.46 -6.56
N PRO A 222 -3.42 4.71 -6.20
CA PRO A 222 -2.66 5.56 -7.09
C PRO A 222 -1.25 5.00 -7.32
N VAL A 223 -0.77 5.08 -8.56
CA VAL A 223 0.50 4.51 -9.01
C VAL A 223 1.37 5.58 -9.65
N ILE A 224 2.60 5.72 -9.15
CA ILE A 224 3.66 6.50 -9.79
C ILE A 224 4.72 5.54 -10.34
N MET A 225 5.01 5.67 -11.62
CA MET A 225 6.06 4.88 -12.28
C MET A 225 7.43 5.54 -12.07
N LEU A 226 8.42 4.76 -11.63
CA LEU A 226 9.81 5.19 -11.52
C LEU A 226 10.60 4.67 -12.72
N THR A 227 11.03 5.55 -13.62
CA THR A 227 11.72 5.14 -14.87
C THR A 227 13.15 5.65 -14.93
N GLY A 228 14.08 4.85 -15.43
CA GLY A 228 15.44 5.31 -15.73
C GLY A 228 15.54 6.19 -16.97
N GLN A 229 14.52 6.18 -17.84
CA GLN A 229 14.52 6.95 -19.08
C GLN A 229 13.14 7.56 -19.34
N ALA A 230 13.11 8.85 -19.67
CA ALA A 230 11.90 9.55 -20.13
C ALA A 230 11.63 9.27 -21.61
N ARG A 231 11.52 7.99 -21.99
CA ARG A 231 11.13 7.61 -23.35
C ARG A 231 9.63 7.76 -23.50
N ARG A 232 9.21 8.39 -24.61
CA ARG A 232 7.80 8.62 -24.91
C ARG A 232 6.99 7.33 -24.88
N GLU A 233 7.53 6.25 -25.42
CA GLU A 233 6.86 4.94 -25.46
C GLU A 233 6.57 4.38 -24.06
N ASP A 234 7.53 4.50 -23.13
CA ASP A 234 7.36 4.05 -21.75
C ASP A 234 6.30 4.90 -21.03
N VAL A 235 6.32 6.22 -21.23
CA VAL A 235 5.32 7.15 -20.68
C VAL A 235 3.93 6.85 -21.24
N MET A 236 3.81 6.67 -22.56
CA MET A 236 2.55 6.26 -23.21
C MET A 236 2.04 4.95 -22.62
N ARG A 237 2.91 3.94 -22.49
CA ARG A 237 2.52 2.60 -22.02
C ARG A 237 1.90 2.64 -20.62
N GLY A 238 2.54 3.27 -19.65
CA GLY A 238 1.97 3.30 -18.31
C GLY A 238 0.82 4.33 -18.17
N LEU A 239 0.77 5.42 -18.94
CA LEU A 239 -0.41 6.31 -18.94
C LEU A 239 -1.64 5.56 -19.46
N ALA A 240 -1.49 4.83 -20.56
CA ALA A 240 -2.52 3.96 -21.11
C ALA A 240 -2.89 2.86 -20.11
N GLY A 241 -1.89 2.30 -19.41
CA GLY A 241 -2.06 1.30 -18.35
C GLY A 241 -2.67 1.83 -17.05
N GLY A 242 -2.94 3.13 -16.92
CA GLY A 242 -3.61 3.67 -15.75
C GLY A 242 -2.71 4.31 -14.68
N ALA A 243 -1.43 4.58 -14.96
CA ALA A 243 -0.54 5.28 -14.04
C ALA A 243 -0.98 6.73 -13.78
N ASP A 244 -0.81 7.21 -12.56
CA ASP A 244 -1.21 8.54 -12.11
C ASP A 244 -0.06 9.54 -12.21
N GLY A 245 1.18 9.05 -12.15
CA GLY A 245 2.38 9.87 -12.33
C GLY A 245 3.61 9.09 -12.78
N TYR A 246 4.66 9.85 -13.07
CA TYR A 246 5.97 9.40 -13.48
C TYR A 246 7.05 10.23 -12.81
N ILE A 247 8.15 9.58 -12.47
CA ILE A 247 9.36 10.21 -11.98
C ILE A 247 10.55 9.56 -12.68
N THR A 248 11.49 10.37 -13.19
CA THR A 248 12.73 9.88 -13.78
C THR A 248 13.80 9.63 -12.72
N LYS A 249 14.55 8.55 -12.85
CA LYS A 249 15.77 8.29 -12.08
C LYS A 249 16.99 8.89 -12.82
N PRO A 250 17.98 9.45 -12.11
CA PRO A 250 17.92 9.80 -10.69
C PRO A 250 16.92 10.95 -10.45
N PHE A 251 16.33 10.99 -9.26
CA PHE A 251 15.40 12.05 -8.84
C PHE A 251 15.86 12.70 -7.55
N ASP A 252 15.57 13.99 -7.43
CA ASP A 252 15.74 14.73 -6.19
C ASP A 252 14.60 14.46 -5.20
N ARG A 253 14.87 14.72 -3.91
CA ARG A 253 13.89 14.61 -2.83
C ARG A 253 12.60 15.38 -3.15
N ASP A 254 12.72 16.63 -3.56
CA ASP A 254 11.57 17.51 -3.75
C ASP A 254 10.70 17.07 -4.92
N VAL A 255 11.33 16.55 -5.98
CA VAL A 255 10.66 15.96 -7.14
C VAL A 255 9.80 14.76 -6.72
N LEU A 256 10.38 13.83 -5.93
CA LEU A 256 9.66 12.67 -5.42
C LEU A 256 8.47 13.06 -4.55
N LEU A 257 8.69 13.93 -3.57
CA LEU A 257 7.65 14.34 -2.62
C LEU A 257 6.55 15.15 -3.29
N THR A 258 6.89 15.99 -4.28
CA THR A 258 5.90 16.72 -5.07
C THR A 258 4.99 15.76 -5.82
N GLY A 259 5.55 14.74 -6.48
CA GLY A 259 4.77 13.72 -7.19
C GLY A 259 3.82 12.96 -6.25
N ILE A 260 4.34 12.46 -5.13
CA ILE A 260 3.56 11.71 -4.13
C ILE A 260 2.42 12.59 -3.57
N ARG A 261 2.74 13.81 -3.13
CA ARG A 261 1.74 14.73 -2.55
C ARG A 261 0.69 15.13 -3.57
N ALA A 262 1.06 15.36 -4.83
CA ALA A 262 0.10 15.70 -5.89
C ALA A 262 -0.91 14.58 -6.14
N VAL A 263 -0.45 13.33 -6.19
CA VAL A 263 -1.32 12.16 -6.42
C VAL A 263 -2.22 11.87 -5.21
N LEU A 264 -1.72 12.08 -3.98
CA LEU A 264 -2.52 11.93 -2.75
C LEU A 264 -3.46 13.12 -2.46
N GLY A 265 -3.38 14.21 -3.23
CA GLY A 265 -4.16 15.43 -2.97
C GLY A 265 -3.72 16.18 -1.71
N LEU A 266 -2.41 16.19 -1.43
CA LEU A 266 -1.77 16.83 -0.27
C LEU A 266 -1.06 18.16 -0.58
N GLY A 267 -1.17 18.66 -1.82
CA GLY A 267 -0.55 19.90 -2.28
C GLY A 267 -1.54 20.84 -2.95
#